data_AF-A0A4R4PTW0-F1
#
_entry.id   AF-A0A4R4PTW0-F1
#
_cell.length_a   1.000
_cell.length_b   1.000
_cell.length_c   1.000
_cell.angle_alpha   90.00
_cell.angle_beta   90.00
_cell.angle_gamma   90.00
#
_symmetry.space_group_name_H-M   'P 1'
#
loop_
_entity.id
_entity.type
_entity.pdbx_description
1 polymer ?
#
loop_
_entity_poly.entity_id
_entity_poly.type
_entity_poly.pdbx_seq_one_letter_code
_entity_poly.pdbx_strand_id
1 'polypeptide(L)'
;MLVYVRRTTIKLEDGLDARMRHEAARRGMTISEWTREAIASHLPGAGHPGQARRRFRSARAGDSGRSDIAERMEEILAGLAEGRDIIAEEEGPHRDERRSA
;
A
#
# COMPACT_ATOMS: atom_id res chain seq x y z
N MET A 1 -24.38 -21.07 1.90
CA MET A 1 -23.00 -21.53 1.63
C MET A 1 -22.32 -21.73 2.98
N LEU A 2 -22.23 -22.98 3.47
CA LEU A 2 -21.56 -23.28 4.73
C LEU A 2 -20.06 -23.15 4.53
N VAL A 3 -19.43 -22.19 5.20
CA VAL A 3 -17.96 -22.10 5.26
C VAL A 3 -17.49 -23.17 6.23
N TYR A 4 -16.91 -24.26 5.71
CA TYR A 4 -16.37 -25.31 6.55
C TYR A 4 -15.00 -24.90 7.09
N VAL A 5 -14.90 -24.67 8.40
CA VAL A 5 -13.65 -24.32 9.09
C VAL A 5 -13.18 -25.54 9.87
N ARG A 6 -11.94 -26.00 9.59
CA ARG A 6 -11.31 -27.11 10.32
C ARG A 6 -10.49 -26.56 11.51
N ARG A 7 -10.68 -27.13 12.69
CA ARG A 7 -9.83 -26.85 13.86
C ARG A 7 -8.49 -27.56 13.72
N THR A 8 -7.40 -26.81 13.88
CA THR A 8 -6.02 -27.31 13.85
C THR A 8 -5.32 -26.92 15.14
N THR A 9 -4.72 -27.89 15.84
CA THR A 9 -3.91 -27.64 17.03
C THR A 9 -2.45 -27.54 16.60
N ILE A 10 -1.78 -26.44 16.94
CA ILE A 10 -0.37 -26.19 16.65
C ILE A 10 0.40 -25.97 17.96
N LYS A 11 1.67 -26.36 18.00
CA LYS A 11 2.57 -26.04 19.11
C LYS A 11 3.20 -24.67 18.84
N LEU A 12 3.11 -23.77 19.81
CA LEU A 12 3.71 -22.43 19.77
C LEU A 12 4.59 -22.27 20.99
N GLU A 13 5.67 -21.51 20.84
CA GLU A 13 6.43 -21.03 22.01
C GLU A 13 5.56 -20.07 22.83
N ASP A 14 5.71 -20.10 24.17
CA ASP A 14 4.88 -19.31 25.08
C ASP A 14 4.96 -17.80 24.81
N GLY A 15 6.16 -17.30 24.50
CA GLY A 15 6.36 -15.90 24.12
C GLY A 15 5.65 -15.50 22.83
N LEU A 16 5.53 -16.44 21.88
CA LEU A 16 4.80 -16.22 20.64
C LEU A 16 3.28 -16.23 20.87
N ASP A 17 2.77 -17.14 21.71
CA ASP A 17 1.35 -17.15 22.10
C ASP A 17 0.94 -15.86 22.82
N ALA A 18 1.77 -15.37 23.75
CA ALA A 18 1.53 -14.11 24.44
C ALA A 18 1.44 -12.93 23.46
N ARG A 19 2.40 -12.80 22.55
CA ARG A 19 2.39 -11.73 21.53
C ARG A 19 1.19 -11.82 20.61
N MET A 20 0.81 -13.02 20.18
CA MET A 20 -0.38 -13.27 19.37
C MET A 20 -1.66 -12.78 20.08
N ARG A 21 -1.83 -13.13 21.36
CA ARG A 21 -2.99 -12.70 22.17
C ARG A 21 -3.06 -11.19 22.32
N HIS A 22 -1.92 -10.56 22.60
CA HIS A 22 -1.84 -9.10 22.71
C HIS A 22 -2.23 -8.42 21.40
N GLU A 23 -1.75 -8.91 20.26
CA GLU A 23 -2.06 -8.30 18.97
C GLU A 23 -3.54 -8.49 18.58
N ALA A 24 -4.10 -9.67 18.83
CA ALA A 24 -5.53 -9.92 18.62
C ALA A 24 -6.41 -9.00 19.47
N ALA A 25 -6.08 -8.85 20.77
CA ALA A 25 -6.79 -7.95 21.68
C ALA A 25 -6.63 -6.47 21.26
N ARG A 26 -5.42 -6.05 20.88
CA ARG A 26 -5.13 -4.69 20.39
C ARG A 26 -5.96 -4.32 19.16
N ARG A 27 -6.22 -5.29 18.29
CA ARG A 27 -7.03 -5.10 17.07
C ARG A 27 -8.52 -5.39 17.26
N GLY A 28 -8.95 -5.77 18.46
CA GLY A 28 -10.35 -6.09 18.75
C GLY A 28 -10.89 -7.30 17.97
N MET A 29 -10.03 -8.27 17.63
CA MET A 29 -10.39 -9.46 16.84
C MET A 29 -10.09 -10.76 17.60
N THR A 30 -10.64 -11.87 17.11
CA THR A 30 -10.36 -13.18 17.73
C THR A 30 -8.97 -13.68 17.37
N ILE A 31 -8.37 -14.50 18.25
CA ILE A 31 -7.08 -15.16 17.98
C ILE A 31 -7.14 -15.95 16.66
N SER A 32 -8.24 -16.67 16.42
CA SER A 32 -8.41 -17.49 15.21
C SER A 32 -8.49 -16.64 13.94
N GLU A 33 -9.08 -15.46 14.01
CA GLU A 33 -9.15 -14.50 12.89
C GLU A 33 -7.78 -13.90 12.60
N TRP A 34 -7.13 -13.37 13.63
CA TRP A 34 -5.76 -12.86 13.52
C TRP A 34 -4.80 -13.93 12.96
N THR A 35 -4.90 -15.16 13.44
CA THR A 35 -4.06 -16.28 12.98
C THR A 35 -4.29 -16.58 11.50
N ARG A 36 -5.55 -16.58 11.05
CA ARG A 36 -5.86 -16.79 9.63
C ARG A 36 -5.31 -15.66 8.76
N GLU A 37 -5.44 -14.40 9.19
CA GLU A 37 -4.84 -13.25 8.47
C GLU A 37 -3.31 -13.35 8.41
N ALA A 38 -2.67 -13.68 9.53
CA ALA A 38 -1.23 -13.82 9.61
C ALA A 38 -0.74 -14.94 8.67
N ILE A 39 -1.40 -16.11 8.65
CA ILE A 39 -1.06 -17.21 7.75
C ILE A 39 -1.29 -16.80 6.29
N ALA A 40 -2.44 -16.21 5.96
CA ALA A 40 -2.75 -15.76 4.60
C ALA A 40 -1.72 -14.74 4.09
N SER A 41 -1.24 -13.84 4.94
CA SER A 41 -0.22 -12.84 4.56
C SER A 41 1.11 -13.46 4.14
N HIS A 42 1.42 -14.67 4.62
CA HIS A 42 2.66 -15.38 4.30
C HIS A 42 2.50 -16.41 3.17
N LEU A 43 1.27 -16.73 2.76
CA LEU A 43 1.03 -17.66 1.66
C LEU A 43 0.97 -16.93 0.31
N PRO A 44 1.64 -17.45 -0.74
CA PRO A 44 1.56 -16.86 -2.07
C PRO A 44 0.11 -16.92 -2.59
N GLY A 45 -0.41 -15.78 -3.05
CA GLY A 45 -1.74 -15.69 -3.66
C GLY A 45 -2.92 -15.59 -2.70
N ALA A 46 -2.71 -15.54 -1.38
CA ALA A 46 -3.77 -15.52 -0.37
C ALA A 46 -4.32 -14.11 -0.03
N GLY A 47 -4.43 -13.23 -1.03
CA GLY A 47 -5.43 -12.16 -0.96
C GLY A 47 -6.82 -12.81 -0.89
N HIS A 48 -7.77 -12.19 -0.20
CA HIS A 48 -9.14 -12.72 -0.06
C HIS A 48 -9.69 -13.31 -1.38
N PRO A 49 -10.50 -14.40 -1.35
CA PRO A 49 -11.15 -14.93 -2.53
C PRO A 49 -12.14 -13.88 -3.07
N GLY A 50 -11.65 -13.01 -3.96
CA GLY A 50 -12.37 -11.85 -4.48
C GLY A 50 -11.51 -10.58 -4.64
N GLN A 51 -10.36 -10.46 -3.98
CA GLN A 51 -9.54 -9.25 -4.08
C GLN A 51 -8.04 -9.56 -3.88
N ALA A 52 -7.29 -9.61 -4.98
CA ALA A 52 -6.16 -8.72 -5.25
C ALA A 52 -5.27 -9.29 -6.36
N ARG A 53 -5.54 -8.89 -7.61
CA ARG A 53 -4.44 -8.67 -8.56
C ARG A 53 -3.47 -7.72 -7.85
N ARG A 54 -2.20 -8.10 -7.66
CA ARG A 54 -1.14 -7.18 -7.23
C ARG A 54 -1.24 -5.92 -8.10
N ARG A 55 -1.86 -4.85 -7.59
CA ARG A 55 -1.80 -3.53 -8.23
C ARG A 55 -0.47 -2.95 -7.79
N PHE A 56 0.41 -2.69 -8.75
CA PHE A 56 1.55 -1.83 -8.53
C PHE A 56 1.03 -0.49 -7.99
N ARG A 57 1.21 -0.25 -6.69
CA ARG A 57 0.78 0.99 -6.02
C ARG A 57 1.71 2.17 -6.33
N SER A 58 2.74 1.95 -7.13
CA SER A 58 3.76 2.93 -7.52
C SER A 58 3.70 3.35 -8.99
N ALA A 59 2.70 2.89 -9.77
CA ALA A 59 2.51 3.44 -11.10
C ALA A 59 2.20 4.94 -10.95
N ARG A 60 3.02 5.80 -11.58
CA ARG A 60 3.00 7.28 -11.43
C ARG A 60 3.46 7.85 -10.08
N ALA A 61 4.13 7.08 -9.22
CA ALA A 61 4.84 7.68 -8.09
C ALA A 61 6.00 8.52 -8.63
N GLY A 62 5.78 9.84 -8.76
CA GLY A 62 6.71 10.79 -9.40
C GLY A 62 6.21 11.39 -10.74
N ASP A 63 4.96 11.16 -11.14
CA ASP A 63 4.36 11.87 -12.29
C ASP A 63 4.08 13.32 -11.90
N SER A 64 4.94 14.23 -12.34
CA SER A 64 4.81 15.67 -12.15
C SER A 64 3.80 16.31 -13.12
N GLY A 65 3.17 15.53 -14.01
CA GLY A 65 2.30 16.03 -15.08
C GLY A 65 3.06 16.67 -16.25
N ARG A 66 4.39 16.67 -16.19
CA ARG A 66 5.29 17.25 -17.20
C ARG A 66 5.99 16.15 -17.99
N SER A 67 5.92 16.21 -19.31
CA SER A 67 6.57 15.24 -20.21
C SER A 67 8.00 15.59 -20.59
N ASP A 68 8.45 16.81 -20.29
CA ASP A 68 9.76 17.38 -20.66
C ASP A 68 10.83 17.21 -19.56
N ILE A 69 10.53 16.50 -18.47
CA ILE A 69 11.46 16.31 -17.34
C ILE A 69 12.79 15.70 -17.79
N ALA A 70 12.78 14.79 -18.76
CA ALA A 70 14.00 14.18 -19.28
C ALA A 70 14.91 15.20 -20.00
N GLU A 71 14.32 16.15 -20.71
CA GLU A 71 15.03 17.19 -21.45
C GLU A 71 15.57 18.28 -20.51
N ARG A 72 14.88 18.51 -19.38
CA ARG A 72 15.21 19.55 -18.39
C ARG A 72 16.02 19.06 -17.20
N MET A 73 16.49 17.81 -17.23
CA MET A 73 17.15 17.20 -16.09
C MET A 73 18.38 17.99 -15.61
N GLU A 74 19.22 18.48 -16.52
CA GLU A 74 20.40 19.28 -16.14
C GLU A 74 20.03 20.63 -15.53
N GLU A 75 19.02 21.31 -16.07
CA GLU A 75 18.51 22.59 -15.54
C GLU A 75 17.96 22.41 -14.11
N ILE A 76 17.16 21.36 -13.90
CA ILE A 76 16.57 21.04 -12.59
C ILE A 76 17.65 20.71 -11.56
N LEU A 77 18.66 19.92 -11.95
CA LEU A 77 19.77 19.56 -11.06
C LEU A 77 20.66 20.77 -10.72
N ALA A 78 20.90 21.67 -11.68
CA ALA A 78 21.63 22.91 -11.44
C ALA A 78 20.86 23.83 -10.47
N GLY A 79 19.55 24.01 -10.68
CA GLY A 79 18.70 24.79 -9.77
C GLY A 79 18.67 24.24 -8.34
N LEU A 80 18.69 22.91 -8.19
CA LEU A 80 18.77 22.26 -6.87
C LEU A 80 20.12 22.50 -6.18
N ALA A 81 21.23 22.45 -6.92
CA ALA A 81 22.56 22.72 -6.38
C ALA A 81 22.71 24.18 -5.90
N GLU A 82 21.96 25.10 -6.51
CA GLU A 82 21.89 26.51 -6.15
C GLU A 82 20.85 26.81 -5.05
N GLY A 83 20.12 25.80 -4.56
CA GLY A 83 19.19 25.94 -3.44
C GLY A 83 17.80 26.50 -3.79
N ARG A 84 17.36 26.40 -5.06
CA ARG A 84 16.01 26.82 -5.47
C ARG A 84 14.98 25.72 -5.18
N ASP A 85 13.85 26.08 -4.57
CA ASP A 85 12.77 25.14 -4.22
C ASP A 85 11.78 24.99 -5.40
N ILE A 86 11.60 23.76 -5.89
CA ILE A 86 10.86 23.47 -7.14
C ILE A 86 9.36 23.23 -6.94
N ILE A 87 8.86 23.29 -5.70
CA ILE A 87 7.49 22.90 -5.33
C ILE A 87 6.55 24.12 -5.16
N ALA A 88 7.07 25.33 -5.25
CA ALA A 88 6.36 26.53 -4.82
C ALA A 88 6.01 27.51 -5.96
N GLU A 89 5.59 27.05 -7.14
CA GLU A 89 4.93 27.95 -8.10
C GLU A 89 3.73 27.29 -8.80
N GLU A 90 2.58 27.95 -8.62
CA GLU A 90 1.31 27.87 -9.34
C GLU A 90 0.21 26.90 -8.85
N GLU A 91 -0.53 27.36 -7.83
CA GLU A 91 -1.99 27.21 -7.83
C GLU A 91 -2.58 28.17 -8.89
N GLY A 92 -3.09 27.63 -9.98
CA GLY A 92 -3.87 28.33 -11.01
C GLY A 92 -5.02 27.44 -11.51
N PRO A 93 -6.19 27.99 -11.85
CA PRO A 93 -7.47 27.30 -11.72
C PRO A 93 -7.60 26.15 -12.73
N HIS A 94 -7.91 24.97 -12.20
CA HIS A 94 -8.23 23.77 -12.98
C HIS A 94 -9.51 24.03 -13.81
N ARG A 95 -9.35 24.46 -15.07
CA ARG A 95 -10.45 24.44 -16.05
C ARG A 95 -10.82 22.99 -16.32
N ASP A 96 -12.00 22.62 -15.89
CA ASP A 96 -12.64 21.36 -16.25
C ASP A 96 -13.26 21.51 -17.64
N GLU A 97 -12.47 21.25 -18.69
CA GLU A 97 -12.97 21.03 -20.04
C GLU A 97 -12.70 19.58 -20.43
N ARG A 98 -13.62 18.69 -20.07
CA ARG A 98 -13.85 17.46 -20.83
C ARG A 98 -15.30 17.39 -21.31
N ARG A 99 -15.46 17.95 -22.51
CA ARG A 99 -16.44 17.50 -23.50
C ARG A 99 -16.16 16.03 -23.84
N SER A 100 -17.24 15.26 -23.75
CA SER A 100 -17.66 14.13 -24.60
C SER A 100 -16.73 13.66 -25.72
N ALA A 101 -16.45 12.35 -25.72
CA ALA A 101 -16.53 11.47 -26.88
C ALA A 101 -16.77 10.02 -26.38
#